data_AF-A0A7V5CSF3-F1
#
_entry.id   AF-A0A7V5CSF3-F1
#
_cell.length_a   1.000
_cell.length_b   1.000
_cell.length_c   1.000
_cell.angle_alpha   90.00
_cell.angle_beta   90.00
_cell.angle_gamma   90.00
#
_symmetry.space_group_name_H-M   'P 1'
#
loop_
_entity.id
_entity.type
_entity.pdbx_description
1 polymer ?
#
loop_
_entity_poly.entity_id
_entity_poly.type
_entity_poly.pdbx_seq_one_letter_code
_entity_poly.pdbx_strand_id
1 'polypeptide(L)'
;MKQCFGWFAGIAWLAVALIPAAHARTLTQAQARELAVTVARHEGIPVSDEHIEVDTMDAGAPYLKGFASFLVLRESTTPGPDTTLARYAVNRRSGNVWEMTECRRYDFVALDALRKRLTGHATASRADDAAERKMLGCDASGKRSGTA
;
A
#
# COMPACT_ATOMS: atom_id res chain seq x y z
N MET A 1 -25.69 63.06 38.32
CA MET A 1 -24.71 62.35 39.17
C MET A 1 -25.45 61.14 39.73
N LYS A 2 -25.12 59.85 39.58
CA LYS A 2 -23.86 59.14 39.29
C LYS A 2 -24.28 57.68 38.91
N GLN A 3 -23.54 57.05 38.01
CA GLN A 3 -23.76 55.70 37.46
C GLN A 3 -23.32 54.58 38.43
N CYS A 4 -23.89 53.38 38.30
CA CYS A 4 -23.33 52.04 38.59
C CYS A 4 -24.16 51.02 37.77
N PHE A 5 -23.77 50.42 36.64
CA PHE A 5 -22.67 49.51 36.25
C PHE A 5 -22.71 48.08 36.86
N GLY A 6 -22.82 47.07 35.97
CA GLY A 6 -22.50 45.65 36.17
C GLY A 6 -23.67 44.79 36.70
N TRP A 7 -24.02 43.63 36.16
CA TRP A 7 -23.16 42.55 35.64
C TRP A 7 -23.96 41.67 34.66
N PHE A 8 -23.47 41.50 33.42
CA PHE A 8 -23.89 40.40 32.55
C PHE A 8 -23.01 39.18 32.88
N ALA A 9 -23.60 38.12 33.43
CA ALA A 9 -22.93 36.84 33.59
C ALA A 9 -22.96 36.10 32.24
N GLY A 10 -21.86 36.18 31.49
CA GLY A 10 -21.64 35.41 30.28
C GLY A 10 -21.30 33.96 30.63
N ILE A 11 -22.17 33.02 30.25
CA ILE A 11 -21.88 31.58 30.27
C ILE A 11 -21.07 31.26 29.01
N ALA A 12 -19.74 31.19 29.15
CA ALA A 12 -18.87 30.71 28.09
C ALA A 12 -18.95 29.18 28.01
N TRP A 13 -19.73 28.67 27.06
CA TRP A 13 -19.70 27.26 26.68
C TRP A 13 -18.36 26.96 26.00
N LEU A 14 -17.43 26.35 26.74
CA LEU A 14 -16.27 25.68 26.16
C LEU A 14 -16.76 24.40 25.46
N ALA A 15 -17.23 24.56 24.23
CA ALA A 15 -17.42 23.43 23.32
C ALA A 15 -16.02 22.89 22.96
N VAL A 16 -15.56 21.88 23.70
CA VAL A 16 -14.42 21.06 23.29
C VAL A 16 -14.83 20.33 22.02
N ALA A 17 -14.44 20.88 20.87
CA ALA A 17 -14.57 20.21 19.60
C ALA A 17 -13.69 18.96 19.64
N LEU A 18 -14.31 17.80 19.87
CA LEU A 18 -13.71 16.50 19.63
C LEU A 18 -13.45 16.41 18.13
N ILE A 19 -12.26 16.80 17.68
CA ILE A 19 -11.80 16.53 16.33
C ILE A 19 -11.72 15.01 16.22
N PRO A 20 -12.54 14.35 15.38
CA PRO A 20 -12.40 12.92 15.18
C PRO A 20 -11.00 12.69 14.64
N ALA A 21 -10.18 11.93 15.38
CA ALA A 21 -8.91 11.46 14.87
C ALA A 21 -9.21 10.71 13.57
N ALA A 22 -8.74 11.26 12.45
CA ALA A 22 -8.82 10.59 11.16
C ALA A 22 -8.09 9.26 11.32
N HIS A 23 -8.84 8.16 11.49
CA HIS A 23 -8.25 6.84 11.48
C HIS A 23 -7.58 6.69 10.13
N ALA A 24 -6.24 6.63 10.12
CA ALA A 24 -5.48 6.38 8.91
C ALA A 24 -6.03 5.09 8.29
N ARG A 25 -6.73 5.23 7.17
CA ARG A 25 -7.44 4.12 6.55
C ARG A 25 -6.40 3.15 6.03
N THR A 26 -6.32 1.97 6.63
CA THR A 26 -5.44 0.91 6.15
C THR A 26 -6.18 0.11 5.08
N LEU A 27 -5.48 -0.21 4.00
CA LEU A 27 -5.99 -1.02 2.92
C LEU A 27 -6.31 -2.42 3.43
N THR A 28 -7.46 -2.94 3.04
CA THR A 28 -7.76 -4.37 3.20
C THR A 28 -6.88 -5.19 2.25
N GLN A 29 -6.77 -6.49 2.51
CA GLN A 29 -6.03 -7.39 1.63
C GLN A 29 -6.61 -7.40 0.20
N ALA A 30 -7.94 -7.36 0.06
CA ALA A 30 -8.60 -7.27 -1.25
C ALA A 30 -8.25 -5.97 -1.99
N GLN A 31 -8.23 -4.83 -1.29
CA GLN A 31 -7.84 -3.55 -1.88
C GLN A 31 -6.36 -3.54 -2.30
N ALA A 32 -5.49 -4.13 -1.47
CA ALA A 32 -4.09 -4.30 -1.80
C ALA A 32 -3.90 -5.24 -3.01
N ARG A 33 -4.71 -6.31 -3.11
CA ARG A 33 -4.72 -7.19 -4.27
C ARG A 33 -5.12 -6.46 -5.55
N GLU A 34 -6.10 -5.55 -5.49
CA GLU A 34 -6.50 -4.73 -6.64
C GLU A 34 -5.32 -3.88 -7.17
N LEU A 35 -4.52 -3.30 -6.26
CA LEU A 35 -3.30 -2.56 -6.62
C LEU A 35 -2.24 -3.47 -7.24
N ALA A 36 -1.97 -4.64 -6.66
CA ALA A 36 -1.01 -5.61 -7.19
C ALA A 36 -1.41 -6.14 -8.57
N VAL A 37 -2.69 -6.49 -8.77
CA VAL A 37 -3.24 -6.93 -10.06
C VAL A 37 -3.14 -5.81 -11.11
N THR A 38 -3.34 -4.56 -10.71
CA THR A 38 -3.17 -3.40 -11.61
C THR A 38 -1.73 -3.27 -12.09
N VAL A 39 -0.76 -3.49 -11.20
CA VAL A 39 0.67 -3.54 -11.57
C VAL A 39 0.96 -4.73 -12.49
N ALA A 40 0.52 -5.94 -12.15
CA ALA A 40 0.75 -7.13 -12.96
C ALA A 40 0.27 -6.94 -14.41
N ARG A 41 -0.93 -6.36 -14.60
CA ARG A 41 -1.47 -6.02 -15.91
C ARG A 41 -0.61 -4.99 -16.66
N HIS A 42 -0.12 -3.98 -15.95
CA HIS A 42 0.77 -2.97 -16.53
C HIS A 42 2.08 -3.59 -17.04
N GLU A 43 2.56 -4.65 -16.40
CA GLU A 43 3.74 -5.41 -16.83
C GLU A 43 3.45 -6.44 -17.94
N GLY A 44 2.21 -6.52 -18.43
CA GLY A 44 1.81 -7.47 -19.46
C GLY A 44 1.57 -8.89 -18.96
N ILE A 45 1.48 -9.11 -17.64
CA ILE A 45 1.10 -10.41 -17.09
C ILE A 45 -0.39 -10.64 -17.35
N PRO A 46 -0.78 -11.75 -18.02
CA PRO A 46 -2.16 -12.01 -18.40
C PRO A 46 -2.95 -12.57 -17.21
N VAL A 47 -3.21 -11.76 -16.18
CA VAL A 47 -3.92 -12.17 -14.93
C VAL A 47 -5.38 -12.62 -15.13
N SER A 48 -5.88 -12.68 -16.36
CA SER A 48 -7.17 -13.27 -16.72
C SER A 48 -7.05 -14.65 -17.37
N ASP A 49 -5.83 -15.10 -17.66
CA ASP A 49 -5.50 -16.47 -18.03
C ASP A 49 -5.81 -17.37 -16.83
N GLU A 50 -6.48 -18.50 -17.07
CA GLU A 50 -6.92 -19.43 -16.03
C GLU A 50 -5.76 -20.11 -15.31
N HIS A 51 -4.58 -20.14 -15.92
CA HIS A 51 -3.36 -20.68 -15.32
C HIS A 51 -2.53 -19.61 -14.58
N ILE A 52 -3.03 -18.39 -14.42
CA ILE A 52 -2.36 -17.33 -13.68
C ILE A 52 -3.06 -17.08 -12.35
N GLU A 53 -2.33 -17.34 -11.27
CA GLU A 53 -2.80 -17.10 -9.92
C GLU A 53 -2.14 -15.86 -9.32
N VAL A 54 -2.91 -15.11 -8.52
CA VAL A 54 -2.41 -14.00 -7.70
C VAL A 54 -2.78 -14.29 -6.26
N ASP A 55 -1.80 -14.83 -5.56
CA ASP A 55 -1.94 -15.43 -4.24
C ASP A 55 -1.33 -14.56 -3.16
N THR A 56 -1.89 -14.67 -1.96
CA THR A 56 -1.30 -14.03 -0.78
C THR A 56 -0.13 -14.83 -0.26
N MET A 57 0.96 -14.14 0.08
CA MET A 57 2.07 -14.71 0.84
C MET A 57 1.83 -14.63 2.36
N ASP A 58 0.81 -13.89 2.80
CA ASP A 58 0.43 -13.78 4.21
C ASP A 58 -0.27 -15.08 4.66
N ALA A 59 0.45 -15.96 5.36
CA ALA A 59 -0.04 -17.26 5.84
C ALA A 59 -0.47 -17.19 7.32
N GLY A 60 -1.66 -16.64 7.60
CA GLY A 60 -2.17 -16.44 8.96
C GLY A 60 -1.52 -15.29 9.74
N ALA A 61 -0.37 -14.81 9.27
CA ALA A 61 0.27 -13.57 9.71
C ALA A 61 0.85 -12.82 8.48
N PRO A 62 1.08 -11.50 8.57
CA PRO A 62 1.69 -10.75 7.48
C PRO A 62 3.09 -11.27 7.17
N TYR A 63 3.38 -11.55 5.89
CA TYR A 63 4.71 -11.91 5.41
C TYR A 63 5.71 -10.78 5.68
N LEU A 64 5.26 -9.53 5.47
CA LEU A 64 5.98 -8.31 5.79
C LEU A 64 5.10 -7.37 6.59
N LYS A 65 5.56 -6.98 7.79
CA LYS A 65 4.79 -6.09 8.66
C LYS A 65 4.47 -4.77 7.96
N GLY A 66 3.20 -4.40 7.91
CA GLY A 66 2.73 -3.16 7.28
C GLY A 66 2.45 -3.28 5.78
N PHE A 67 2.73 -4.44 5.18
CA PHE A 67 2.44 -4.74 3.79
C PHE A 67 1.42 -5.87 3.68
N ALA A 68 0.70 -5.91 2.56
CA ALA A 68 0.08 -7.13 2.05
C ALA A 68 0.98 -7.64 0.91
N SER A 69 1.37 -8.90 0.97
CA SER A 69 2.37 -9.46 0.05
C SER A 69 1.72 -10.49 -0.87
N PHE A 70 2.04 -10.43 -2.16
CA PHE A 70 1.42 -11.25 -3.19
C PHE A 70 2.46 -11.93 -4.07
N LEU A 71 2.17 -13.18 -4.42
CA LEU A 71 2.88 -13.93 -5.44
C LEU A 71 2.02 -13.96 -6.71
N VAL A 72 2.63 -13.74 -7.87
CA VAL A 72 1.98 -14.02 -9.16
C VAL A 72 2.63 -15.25 -9.75
N LEU A 73 1.83 -16.29 -10.00
CA LEU A 73 2.25 -17.60 -10.45
C LEU A 73 1.68 -17.91 -11.82
N ARG A 74 2.42 -18.72 -12.59
CA ARG A 74 1.85 -19.54 -13.66
C ARG A 74 1.83 -20.99 -13.18
N GLU A 75 0.64 -21.57 -13.10
CA GLU A 75 0.45 -22.98 -12.81
C GLU A 75 1.11 -23.85 -13.87
N SER A 76 1.74 -24.94 -13.44
CA SER A 76 2.32 -25.90 -14.37
C SER A 76 1.23 -26.75 -15.02
N THR A 77 1.19 -26.80 -16.36
CA THR A 77 0.26 -27.67 -17.12
C THR A 77 0.72 -29.13 -17.19
N THR A 78 1.86 -29.45 -16.59
CA THR A 78 2.45 -30.80 -16.48
C THR A 78 2.90 -31.04 -15.04
N PRO A 79 3.11 -32.29 -14.59
CA PRO A 79 3.69 -32.55 -13.28
C PRO A 79 5.01 -31.79 -13.08
N GLY A 80 5.05 -30.86 -12.13
CA GLY A 80 6.18 -29.96 -11.92
C GLY A 80 5.81 -28.76 -11.05
N PRO A 81 6.79 -27.94 -10.67
CA PRO A 81 6.53 -26.74 -9.88
C PRO A 81 5.93 -25.62 -10.74
N ASP A 82 5.13 -24.77 -10.10
CA ASP A 82 4.64 -23.54 -10.70
C ASP A 82 5.78 -22.54 -10.92
N THR A 83 5.58 -21.64 -11.89
CA THR A 83 6.56 -20.59 -12.20
C THR A 83 6.16 -19.30 -11.51
N THR A 84 7.03 -18.77 -10.65
CA THR A 84 6.84 -17.41 -10.10
C THR A 84 7.15 -16.36 -11.17
N LEU A 85 6.15 -15.53 -11.49
CA LEU A 85 6.27 -14.44 -12.44
C LEU A 85 6.65 -13.12 -11.75
N ALA A 86 6.10 -12.85 -10.56
CA ALA A 86 6.39 -11.63 -9.80
C ALA A 86 6.12 -11.80 -8.31
N ARG A 87 6.75 -10.94 -7.49
CA ARG A 87 6.49 -10.83 -6.04
C ARG A 87 6.22 -9.39 -5.69
N TYR A 88 4.99 -9.07 -5.30
CA TYR A 88 4.60 -7.70 -4.97
C TYR A 88 4.39 -7.50 -3.48
N ALA A 89 4.90 -6.39 -2.95
CA ALA A 89 4.56 -5.89 -1.62
C ALA A 89 3.77 -4.58 -1.75
N VAL A 90 2.57 -4.54 -1.17
CA VAL A 90 1.71 -3.36 -1.16
C VAL A 90 1.66 -2.78 0.24
N ASN A 91 2.16 -1.56 0.42
CA ASN A 91 2.12 -0.91 1.72
C ASN A 91 0.66 -0.58 2.08
N ARG A 92 0.19 -1.08 3.23
CA ARG A 92 -1.23 -0.97 3.60
C ARG A 92 -1.66 0.44 3.97
N ARG A 93 -0.74 1.37 4.18
CA ARG A 93 -1.04 2.77 4.54
C ARG A 93 -0.89 3.71 3.35
N SER A 94 0.22 3.62 2.62
CA SER A 94 0.50 4.49 1.49
C SER A 94 -0.10 3.99 0.18
N GLY A 95 -0.38 2.68 0.07
CA GLY A 95 -0.79 2.02 -1.17
C GLY A 95 0.31 1.96 -2.23
N ASN A 96 1.56 2.25 -1.87
CA ASN A 96 2.70 2.01 -2.74
C ASN A 96 2.84 0.53 -3.06
N VAL A 97 3.20 0.22 -4.30
CA VAL A 97 3.44 -1.15 -4.76
C VAL A 97 4.91 -1.29 -5.17
N TRP A 98 5.54 -2.34 -4.66
CA TRP A 98 6.94 -2.69 -4.91
C TRP A 98 7.02 -4.10 -5.48
N GLU A 99 7.84 -4.31 -6.52
CA GLU A 99 8.34 -5.66 -6.85
C GLU A 99 9.55 -5.94 -5.96
N MET A 100 9.50 -7.07 -5.25
CA MET A 100 10.39 -7.39 -4.14
C MET A 100 11.74 -7.97 -4.60
N THR A 101 11.81 -8.52 -5.81
CA THR A 101 12.98 -9.20 -6.38
C THR A 101 13.93 -8.20 -7.05
N GLU A 102 13.37 -7.29 -7.83
CA GLU A 102 14.00 -6.20 -8.57
C GLU A 102 14.09 -4.91 -7.74
N CYS A 103 13.42 -4.86 -6.58
CA CYS A 103 13.38 -3.70 -5.71
C CYS A 103 12.86 -2.43 -6.42
N ARG A 104 11.86 -2.61 -7.28
CA ARG A 104 11.27 -1.56 -8.12
C ARG A 104 9.94 -1.09 -7.54
N ARG A 105 9.80 0.21 -7.32
CA ARG A 105 8.52 0.86 -7.00
C ARG A 105 7.80 1.20 -8.30
N TYR A 106 6.49 1.00 -8.37
CA TYR A 106 5.68 1.41 -9.52
C TYR A 106 5.03 2.77 -9.31
N ASP A 107 5.05 3.59 -10.35
CA ASP A 107 4.33 4.86 -10.45
C ASP A 107 3.85 5.14 -11.88
N PHE A 108 2.66 4.66 -12.21
CA PHE A 108 1.96 5.04 -13.43
C PHE A 108 0.58 5.62 -13.12
N VAL A 109 0.05 6.39 -14.07
CA VAL A 109 -1.16 7.22 -13.86
C VAL A 109 -2.35 6.41 -13.33
N ALA A 110 -2.63 5.24 -13.90
CA ALA A 110 -3.74 4.40 -13.47
C ALA A 110 -3.54 3.85 -12.05
N LEU A 111 -2.31 3.47 -11.67
CA LEU A 111 -2.00 3.01 -10.31
C LEU A 111 -2.14 4.15 -9.30
N ASP A 112 -1.65 5.35 -9.62
CA ASP A 112 -1.77 6.51 -8.75
C ASP A 112 -3.23 6.91 -8.50
N ALA A 113 -4.06 6.89 -9.55
CA ALA A 113 -5.49 7.15 -9.45
C ALA A 113 -6.19 6.12 -8.54
N LEU A 114 -5.91 4.82 -8.74
CA LEU A 114 -6.46 3.75 -7.91
C LEU A 114 -6.01 3.88 -6.45
N ARG A 115 -4.71 4.09 -6.23
CA ARG A 115 -4.12 4.30 -4.90
C ARG A 115 -4.82 5.43 -4.16
N LYS A 116 -4.93 6.62 -4.78
CA LYS A 116 -5.61 7.78 -4.19
C LYS A 116 -7.07 7.48 -3.85
N ARG A 117 -7.80 6.79 -4.73
CA ARG A 117 -9.19 6.38 -4.45
C ARG A 117 -9.29 5.50 -3.20
N LEU A 118 -8.36 4.55 -3.04
CA LEU A 118 -8.40 3.58 -1.95
C LEU A 118 -7.86 4.13 -0.62
N THR A 119 -6.85 5.00 -0.66
CA THR A 119 -6.22 5.59 0.53
C THR A 119 -6.84 6.91 0.97
N GLY A 120 -7.89 7.40 0.29
CA GLY A 120 -8.52 8.68 0.60
C GLY A 120 -7.63 9.87 0.26
N HIS A 121 -6.93 9.79 -0.87
CA HIS A 121 -5.99 10.80 -1.39
C HIS A 121 -4.73 11.01 -0.54
N ALA A 122 -4.44 10.10 0.39
CA ALA A 122 -3.15 10.09 1.08
C ALA A 122 -2.03 9.93 0.05
N THR A 123 -1.06 10.84 0.07
CA THR A 123 0.08 10.83 -0.83
C THR A 123 1.29 10.29 -0.07
N ALA A 124 1.92 9.23 -0.58
CA ALA A 124 3.18 8.74 -0.02
C ALA A 124 4.25 9.84 -0.13
N SER A 125 4.96 10.12 0.95
CA SER A 125 6.09 11.04 0.94
C SER A 125 7.37 10.31 0.49
N ARG A 126 8.40 11.06 0.05
CA ARG A 126 9.73 10.48 -0.21
C ARG A 126 10.33 9.78 1.03
N ALA A 127 9.96 10.24 2.23
CA ALA A 127 10.39 9.61 3.47
C ALA A 127 9.69 8.26 3.70
N ASP A 128 8.40 8.15 3.35
CA ASP A 128 7.68 6.88 3.36
C ASP A 128 8.31 5.90 2.36
N ASP A 129 8.61 6.35 1.13
CA ASP A 129 9.26 5.53 0.12
C ASP A 129 10.63 5.00 0.59
N ALA A 130 11.44 5.83 1.24
CA ALA A 130 12.75 5.43 1.77
C ALA A 130 12.62 4.43 2.93
N ALA A 131 11.65 4.64 3.83
CA ALA A 131 11.36 3.72 4.93
C ALA A 131 10.86 2.37 4.40
N GLU A 132 9.94 2.37 3.44
CA GLU A 132 9.43 1.17 2.78
C GLU A 132 10.55 0.39 2.09
N ARG A 133 11.37 1.08 1.30
CA ARG A 133 12.54 0.48 0.63
C ARG A 133 13.46 -0.23 1.62
N LYS A 134 13.78 0.41 2.75
CA LYS A 134 14.60 -0.18 3.81
C LYS A 134 13.93 -1.40 4.44
N MET A 135 12.63 -1.34 4.72
CA MET A 135 11.88 -2.47 5.27
C MET A 135 11.85 -3.69 4.33
N LEU A 136 11.90 -3.44 3.02
CA LEU A 136 11.95 -4.47 1.99
C LEU A 136 13.37 -5.02 1.76
N GLY A 137 14.40 -4.49 2.44
CA GLY A 137 15.80 -4.85 2.18
C GLY A 137 16.32 -4.35 0.82
N CYS A 138 15.67 -3.32 0.26
CA CYS A 138 15.95 -2.76 -1.05
C CYS A 138 16.87 -1.52 -1.01
N ASP A 139 17.59 -1.32 0.10
CA ASP A 139 18.48 -0.19 0.35
C ASP A 139 19.93 -0.41 -0.11
N ALA A 140 20.28 -1.61 -0.59
CA ALA A 140 21.60 -1.90 -1.14
C ALA A 140 21.58 -1.99 -2.68
N SER A 141 22.33 -1.10 -3.32
CA SER A 141 22.76 -1.20 -4.71
C SER A 141 23.55 -2.50 -4.92
N GLY A 142 22.93 -3.49 -5.58
CA GLY A 142 23.60 -4.73 -5.97
C GLY A 142 22.99 -5.27 -7.25
N LYS A 143 23.63 -4.98 -8.38
CA LYS A 143 23.48 -5.76 -9.61
C LYS A 143 23.56 -7.25 -9.24
N ARG A 144 22.46 -7.99 -9.35
CA ARG A 144 22.59 -9.41 -9.72
C ARG A 144 22.97 -9.43 -11.19
N SER A 145 24.26 -9.20 -11.48
CA SER A 145 24.82 -9.71 -12.72
C SER A 145 24.58 -11.21 -12.70
N GLY A 146 23.65 -11.67 -13.54
CA GLY A 146 23.55 -13.08 -13.85
C GLY A 146 24.91 -13.53 -14.39
N THR A 147 25.48 -14.53 -13.75
CA THR A 147 26.46 -15.38 -14.41
C THR A 147 25.69 -16.62 -14.83
N ALA A 148 25.66 -16.81 -16.14
CA ALA A 148 25.22 -18.02 -16.82
C ALA A 148 26.08 -19.23 -16.44
#